data_AF-A0A3A5R2E6-F1
#
_entry.id   AF-A0A3A5R2E6-F1
#
_cell.length_a   1.000
_cell.length_b   1.000
_cell.length_c   1.000
_cell.angle_alpha   90.00
_cell.angle_beta   90.00
_cell.angle_gamma   90.00
#
_symmetry.space_group_name_H-M   'P 1'
#
loop_
_entity.id
_entity.type
_entity.pdbx_description
1 polymer ?
#
loop_
_entity_poly.entity_id
_entity_poly.type
_entity_poly.pdbx_seq_one_letter_code
_entity_poly.pdbx_strand_id
1 'polypeptide(L)'
;MRKIYFRADASATIGYGHFIRTLALADMLKDDFDCTFFTCHPTPYQVEEMEKVCPFIPLQEETHSADFLSHLQGDEIVVLDNYFFTTDYQRAIKQKGCRLVCIDDMHDKHYVADVVINHGITNGNLFSTEPYTQLCLGYAWALLRLPFLQLPQIQRKNRKIEKAIVCFGGSDKNDLTTRFVSFLQKEKTVKQIIAIVGDKYQLDTLHCSSKVSYQHNLSASEMSELFRQSDIAFVPTSTVCLEALSQQLPVVAGYYVDNQKEVYAEYAANNLIYPLGNLLNLDFAEMNYSLIVEKINSLHTMDFSLVSLRYRRLFQNMFVPIEIKKNGLKFVDYRILDKDKQLLIWQARNEEKVRIQMAHTEPILWESHLKFVDSLSVQYKKIYMAVYREEQLLGSVNIEYSSATHLERGLFILPEFWGNGDAVLIENTLSEFLQEQQVTSVMAKVLRSNSRSLHFHLKLGYRQISNDDEYDYLIKDLNK
;
A
#
# COMPACT_ATOMS: atom_id res chain seq x y z
N MET A 1 10.52 14.02 -13.49
CA MET A 1 9.79 13.34 -12.39
C MET A 1 10.74 12.38 -11.70
N ARG A 2 10.48 12.01 -10.45
CA ARG A 2 11.29 11.01 -9.74
C ARG A 2 11.00 9.62 -10.31
N LYS A 3 12.00 8.74 -10.38
CA LYS A 3 11.92 7.46 -11.07
C LYS A 3 11.49 6.31 -10.15
N ILE A 4 10.65 5.43 -10.67
CA ILE A 4 10.29 4.16 -10.03
C ILE A 4 10.49 3.02 -11.03
N TYR A 5 11.31 2.05 -10.66
CA TYR A 5 11.55 0.85 -11.45
C TYR A 5 10.86 -0.35 -10.80
N PHE A 6 9.92 -0.94 -11.53
CA PHE A 6 9.20 -2.13 -11.12
C PHE A 6 9.86 -3.36 -11.69
N ARG A 7 10.11 -4.38 -10.87
CA ARG A 7 10.70 -5.65 -11.29
C ARG A 7 9.81 -6.80 -10.85
N ALA A 8 9.13 -7.39 -11.83
CA ALA A 8 8.34 -8.60 -11.64
C ALA A 8 8.36 -9.47 -12.89
N ASP A 9 8.42 -10.77 -12.69
CA ASP A 9 8.32 -11.80 -13.72
C ASP A 9 7.00 -12.53 -13.64
N ALA A 10 6.51 -12.90 -14.82
CA ALA A 10 5.39 -13.79 -14.99
C ALA A 10 5.66 -14.75 -16.14
N SER A 11 5.14 -15.96 -16.00
CA SER A 11 5.20 -17.00 -17.03
C SER A 11 4.06 -17.98 -16.81
N ALA A 12 3.88 -18.96 -17.70
CA ALA A 12 2.90 -20.03 -17.49
C ALA A 12 3.19 -20.87 -16.22
N THR A 13 4.45 -20.91 -15.76
CA THR A 13 4.87 -21.63 -14.55
C THR A 13 4.71 -20.79 -13.29
N ILE A 14 5.11 -19.51 -13.35
CA ILE A 14 5.03 -18.57 -12.21
C ILE A 14 3.58 -18.12 -11.97
N GLY A 15 2.78 -18.03 -13.03
CA GLY A 15 1.50 -17.34 -13.02
C GLY A 15 1.66 -15.84 -13.25
N TYR A 16 0.54 -15.15 -13.49
CA TYR A 16 0.52 -13.73 -13.82
C TYR A 16 0.24 -12.82 -12.61
N GLY A 17 0.08 -13.38 -11.41
CA GLY A 17 -0.31 -12.63 -10.21
C GLY A 17 0.66 -11.50 -9.87
N HIS A 18 1.96 -11.79 -9.85
CA HIS A 18 3.03 -10.83 -9.58
C HIS A 18 3.04 -9.68 -10.59
N PHE A 19 3.02 -10.01 -11.89
CA PHE A 19 2.94 -9.03 -12.97
C PHE A 19 1.73 -8.11 -12.83
N ILE A 20 0.52 -8.69 -12.67
CA ILE A 20 -0.72 -7.92 -12.62
C ILE A 20 -0.75 -6.96 -11.43
N ARG A 21 -0.36 -7.43 -10.23
CA ARG A 21 -0.42 -6.61 -9.02
C ARG A 21 0.69 -5.55 -8.98
N THR A 22 1.86 -5.85 -9.52
CA THR A 22 2.94 -4.88 -9.67
C THR A 22 2.57 -3.82 -10.71
N LEU A 23 1.97 -4.21 -11.82
CA LEU A 23 1.51 -3.28 -12.85
C LEU A 23 0.38 -2.39 -12.33
N ALA A 24 -0.52 -2.94 -11.49
CA ALA A 24 -1.54 -2.15 -10.80
C ALA A 24 -0.93 -1.09 -9.88
N LEU A 25 0.18 -1.40 -9.19
CA LEU A 25 0.90 -0.41 -8.41
C LEU A 25 1.53 0.67 -9.28
N ALA A 26 2.13 0.29 -10.42
CA ALA A 26 2.65 1.25 -11.39
C ALA A 26 1.55 2.17 -11.92
N ASP A 27 0.37 1.63 -12.23
CA ASP A 27 -0.79 2.39 -12.69
C ASP A 27 -1.31 3.38 -11.64
N MET A 28 -1.25 3.03 -10.35
CA MET A 28 -1.59 3.95 -9.26
C MET A 28 -0.58 5.10 -9.06
N LEU A 29 0.62 5.00 -9.65
CA LEU A 29 1.76 5.89 -9.40
C LEU A 29 2.19 6.68 -10.66
N LYS A 30 1.81 6.27 -11.87
CA LYS A 30 2.32 6.81 -13.14
C LYS A 30 2.08 8.32 -13.36
N ASP A 31 1.05 8.88 -12.73
CA ASP A 31 0.74 10.32 -12.86
C ASP A 31 1.67 11.20 -12.00
N ASP A 32 2.27 10.63 -10.96
CA ASP A 32 3.13 11.34 -10.00
C ASP A 32 4.63 11.00 -10.20
N PHE A 33 4.94 9.88 -10.87
CA PHE A 33 6.29 9.33 -10.99
C PHE A 33 6.62 8.84 -12.40
N ASP A 34 7.92 8.89 -12.73
CA ASP A 34 8.45 8.30 -13.97
C ASP A 34 8.64 6.79 -13.77
N CYS A 35 7.63 6.03 -14.16
CA CYS A 35 7.56 4.59 -13.95
C CYS A 35 8.20 3.83 -15.12
N THR A 36 8.98 2.78 -14.85
CA THR A 36 9.46 1.83 -15.87
C THR A 36 9.36 0.40 -15.35
N PHE A 37 8.86 -0.51 -16.18
CA PHE A 37 8.67 -1.91 -15.82
C PHE A 37 9.77 -2.81 -16.39
N PHE A 38 10.30 -3.72 -15.59
CA PHE A 38 11.36 -4.65 -15.95
C PHE A 38 10.89 -6.09 -15.75
N THR A 39 10.98 -6.90 -16.82
CA THR A 39 10.46 -8.27 -16.82
C THR A 39 11.22 -9.15 -17.81
N CYS A 40 11.37 -10.44 -17.49
CA CYS A 40 11.97 -11.43 -18.37
C CYS A 40 10.95 -11.96 -19.37
N HIS A 41 11.33 -12.02 -20.64
CA HIS A 41 10.57 -12.63 -21.74
C HIS A 41 9.05 -12.33 -21.71
N PRO A 42 8.63 -11.04 -21.74
CA PRO A 42 7.22 -10.71 -21.66
C PRO A 42 6.44 -11.32 -22.83
N THR A 43 5.31 -11.94 -22.51
CA THR A 43 4.35 -12.39 -23.52
C THR A 43 3.70 -11.19 -24.24
N PRO A 44 3.09 -11.38 -25.43
CA PRO A 44 2.37 -10.30 -26.12
C PRO A 44 1.30 -9.64 -25.24
N TYR A 45 0.61 -10.42 -24.42
CA TYR A 45 -0.35 -9.92 -23.43
C TYR A 45 0.31 -8.99 -22.40
N GLN A 46 1.46 -9.38 -21.84
CA GLN A 46 2.18 -8.53 -20.89
C GLN A 46 2.64 -7.22 -21.53
N VAL A 47 3.14 -7.28 -22.78
CA VAL A 47 3.53 -6.09 -23.53
C VAL A 47 2.35 -5.14 -23.70
N GLU A 48 1.21 -5.64 -24.18
CA GLU A 48 0.01 -4.84 -24.39
C GLU A 48 -0.49 -4.18 -23.09
N GLU A 49 -0.47 -4.92 -21.97
CA GLU A 49 -0.89 -4.37 -20.67
C GLU A 49 0.11 -3.33 -20.13
N MET A 50 1.42 -3.55 -20.29
CA MET A 50 2.44 -2.58 -19.86
C MET A 50 2.35 -1.28 -20.64
N GLU A 51 2.16 -1.34 -21.95
CA GLU A 51 2.07 -0.16 -22.82
C GLU A 51 0.90 0.78 -22.47
N LYS A 52 -0.14 0.27 -21.80
CA LYS A 52 -1.26 1.08 -21.27
C LYS A 52 -0.89 1.87 -20.01
N VAL A 53 0.22 1.51 -19.35
CA VAL A 53 0.59 2.00 -18.01
C VAL A 53 1.93 2.76 -18.04
N CYS A 54 3.00 2.15 -18.51
CA CYS A 54 4.35 2.73 -18.48
C CYS A 54 5.31 2.04 -19.46
N PRO A 55 6.43 2.68 -19.85
CA PRO A 55 7.49 2.03 -20.61
C PRO A 55 8.00 0.76 -19.93
N PHE A 56 8.50 -0.19 -20.72
CA PHE A 56 9.10 -1.42 -20.19
C PHE A 56 10.44 -1.73 -20.84
N ILE A 57 11.27 -2.49 -20.11
CA ILE A 57 12.57 -2.99 -20.56
C ILE A 57 12.61 -4.51 -20.34
N PRO A 58 12.70 -5.31 -21.42
CA PRO A 58 12.84 -6.75 -21.30
C PRO A 58 14.25 -7.12 -20.83
N LEU A 59 14.34 -8.09 -19.92
CA LEU A 59 15.62 -8.62 -19.40
C LEU A 59 15.90 -10.03 -19.94
N GLN A 60 17.17 -10.36 -20.12
CA GLN A 60 17.63 -11.69 -20.54
C GLN A 60 17.68 -12.67 -19.35
N GLU A 61 17.13 -13.88 -19.49
CA GLU A 61 16.99 -14.85 -18.38
C GLU A 61 18.32 -15.22 -17.72
N GLU A 62 19.42 -15.38 -18.46
CA GLU A 62 20.69 -15.82 -17.88
C GLU A 62 21.37 -14.73 -17.05
N THR A 63 21.09 -13.46 -17.33
CA THR A 63 21.78 -12.31 -16.73
C THR A 63 20.86 -11.31 -16.07
N HIS A 64 19.56 -11.62 -15.92
CA HIS A 64 18.52 -10.66 -15.57
C HIS A 64 18.82 -9.84 -14.31
N SER A 65 19.45 -10.45 -13.31
CA SER A 65 19.80 -9.78 -12.05
C SER A 65 20.91 -8.75 -12.25
N ALA A 66 21.97 -9.12 -12.96
CA ALA A 66 23.09 -8.22 -13.23
C ALA A 66 22.67 -7.11 -14.22
N ASP A 67 21.87 -7.47 -15.22
CA ASP A 67 21.34 -6.56 -16.23
C ASP A 67 20.47 -5.48 -15.58
N PHE A 68 19.48 -5.87 -14.75
CA PHE A 68 18.67 -4.93 -13.98
C PHE A 68 19.51 -4.00 -13.09
N LEU A 69 20.48 -4.55 -12.34
CA LEU A 69 21.38 -3.75 -11.49
C LEU A 69 22.24 -2.74 -12.28
N SER A 70 22.46 -2.98 -13.58
CA SER A 70 23.20 -2.07 -14.46
C SER A 70 22.40 -0.83 -14.86
N HIS A 71 21.06 -0.92 -14.84
CA HIS A 71 20.16 0.20 -15.11
C HIS A 71 20.03 1.19 -13.95
N LEU A 72 20.37 0.76 -12.72
CA LEU A 72 20.22 1.56 -11.51
C LEU A 72 21.33 2.61 -11.36
N GLN A 73 20.92 3.87 -11.15
CA GLN A 73 21.81 5.00 -10.89
C GLN A 73 21.89 5.39 -9.41
N GLY A 74 20.95 4.91 -8.58
CA GLY A 74 20.96 5.10 -7.13
C GLY A 74 19.94 6.11 -6.61
N ASP A 75 19.25 6.83 -7.48
CA ASP A 75 18.23 7.82 -7.12
C ASP A 75 16.79 7.31 -7.33
N GLU A 76 16.64 6.08 -7.84
CA GLU A 76 15.35 5.46 -8.11
C GLU A 76 14.75 4.80 -6.86
N ILE A 77 13.41 4.66 -6.85
CA ILE A 77 12.73 3.65 -6.03
C ILE A 77 12.62 2.37 -6.85
N VAL A 78 13.10 1.26 -6.31
CA VAL A 78 12.95 -0.08 -6.89
C VAL A 78 11.82 -0.82 -6.18
N VAL A 79 10.90 -1.39 -6.94
CA VAL A 79 9.84 -2.28 -6.45
C VAL A 79 10.13 -3.71 -6.92
N LEU A 80 10.27 -4.65 -6.00
CA LEU A 80 10.48 -6.07 -6.29
C LEU A 80 9.24 -6.90 -5.96
N ASP A 81 8.82 -7.79 -6.87
CA ASP A 81 7.70 -8.69 -6.65
C ASP A 81 7.88 -10.05 -7.35
N ASN A 82 8.65 -10.94 -6.70
CA ASN A 82 8.68 -12.38 -6.96
C ASN A 82 9.34 -13.09 -5.77
N TYR A 83 9.04 -14.37 -5.57
CA TYR A 83 9.57 -15.13 -4.43
C TYR A 83 11.09 -15.35 -4.46
N PHE A 84 11.71 -15.35 -5.65
CA PHE A 84 13.13 -15.66 -5.81
C PHE A 84 14.08 -14.48 -5.51
N PHE A 85 13.57 -13.28 -5.22
CA PHE A 85 14.43 -12.15 -4.84
C PHE A 85 14.97 -12.32 -3.41
N THR A 86 16.27 -12.59 -3.31
CA THR A 86 16.95 -12.86 -2.04
C THR A 86 17.30 -11.57 -1.29
N THR A 87 17.59 -11.68 0.01
CA THR A 87 18.11 -10.57 0.83
C THR A 87 19.41 -9.98 0.23
N ASP A 88 20.26 -10.80 -0.38
CA ASP A 88 21.50 -10.31 -1.00
C ASP A 88 21.23 -9.48 -2.26
N TYR A 89 20.21 -9.84 -3.04
CA TYR A 89 19.78 -9.03 -4.17
C TYR A 89 19.21 -7.68 -3.70
N GLN A 90 18.43 -7.68 -2.61
CA GLN A 90 17.97 -6.44 -1.97
C GLN A 90 19.16 -5.57 -1.53
N ARG A 91 20.18 -6.15 -0.90
CA ARG A 91 21.41 -5.43 -0.50
C ARG A 91 22.15 -4.84 -1.70
N ALA A 92 22.25 -5.57 -2.80
CA ALA A 92 22.91 -5.08 -4.03
C ALA A 92 22.21 -3.83 -4.59
N ILE A 93 20.86 -3.80 -4.54
CA ILE A 93 20.07 -2.61 -4.91
C ILE A 93 20.31 -1.46 -3.94
N LYS A 94 20.27 -1.72 -2.62
CA LYS A 94 20.51 -0.69 -1.60
C LYS A 94 21.92 -0.09 -1.68
N GLN A 95 22.94 -0.89 -2.04
CA GLN A 95 24.32 -0.44 -2.22
C GLN A 95 24.48 0.54 -3.39
N LYS A 96 23.57 0.54 -4.36
CA LYS A 96 23.53 1.57 -5.42
C LYS A 96 23.04 2.92 -4.91
N GLY A 97 22.37 2.96 -3.76
CA GLY A 97 21.72 4.16 -3.21
C GLY A 97 20.20 4.15 -3.33
N CYS A 98 19.64 3.21 -4.12
CA CYS A 98 18.22 3.14 -4.40
C CYS A 98 17.39 2.93 -3.12
N ARG A 99 16.16 3.46 -3.16
CA ARG A 99 15.12 3.05 -2.22
C ARG A 99 14.51 1.74 -2.69
N LEU A 100 14.06 0.93 -1.76
CA LEU A 100 13.59 -0.42 -2.04
C LEU A 100 12.23 -0.69 -1.40
N VAL A 101 11.32 -1.19 -2.22
CA VAL A 101 10.01 -1.71 -1.84
C VAL A 101 9.96 -3.19 -2.23
N CYS A 102 9.58 -4.06 -1.30
CA CYS A 102 9.33 -5.47 -1.61
C CYS A 102 7.84 -5.79 -1.43
N ILE A 103 7.25 -6.47 -2.41
CA ILE A 103 5.92 -7.09 -2.28
C ILE A 103 6.14 -8.55 -1.86
N ASP A 104 5.54 -8.96 -0.75
CA ASP A 104 5.76 -10.26 -0.15
C ASP A 104 4.45 -10.94 0.28
N ASP A 105 4.39 -12.25 0.08
CA ASP A 105 3.30 -13.12 0.56
C ASP A 105 3.80 -14.22 1.51
N MET A 106 5.12 -14.41 1.65
CA MET A 106 5.71 -15.63 2.21
C MET A 106 6.45 -15.41 3.52
N HIS A 107 6.87 -14.17 3.82
CA HIS A 107 7.64 -13.76 5.00
C HIS A 107 8.83 -14.68 5.36
N ASP A 108 9.42 -15.31 4.34
CA ASP A 108 10.39 -16.41 4.43
C ASP A 108 11.87 -15.95 4.41
N LYS A 109 12.10 -14.63 4.49
CA LYS A 109 13.43 -14.02 4.37
C LYS A 109 13.53 -12.76 5.22
N HIS A 110 14.77 -12.31 5.46
CA HIS A 110 15.01 -11.03 6.10
C HIS A 110 14.95 -9.90 5.07
N TYR A 111 14.19 -8.85 5.35
CA TYR A 111 14.01 -7.70 4.45
C TYR A 111 14.87 -6.53 4.88
N VAL A 112 15.70 -6.05 3.94
CA VAL A 112 16.47 -4.80 4.07
C VAL A 112 15.85 -3.65 3.26
N ALA A 113 14.56 -3.82 2.89
CA ALA A 113 13.79 -2.87 2.13
C ALA A 113 13.37 -1.67 3.00
N ASP A 114 13.21 -0.50 2.39
CA ASP A 114 12.62 0.66 3.08
C ASP A 114 11.12 0.41 3.36
N VAL A 115 10.44 -0.34 2.48
CA VAL A 115 9.04 -0.75 2.63
C VAL A 115 8.85 -2.22 2.28
N VAL A 116 8.02 -2.93 3.06
CA VAL A 116 7.47 -4.24 2.68
C VAL A 116 5.95 -4.13 2.59
N ILE A 117 5.38 -4.54 1.46
CA ILE A 117 3.95 -4.57 1.21
C ILE A 117 3.47 -6.03 1.30
N ASN A 118 2.48 -6.28 2.13
CA ASN A 118 1.69 -7.50 2.08
C ASN A 118 0.21 -7.12 2.13
N HIS A 119 -0.50 -7.35 1.03
CA HIS A 119 -1.90 -6.95 0.90
C HIS A 119 -2.93 -7.94 1.48
N GLY A 120 -2.46 -9.06 2.02
CA GLY A 120 -3.30 -10.18 2.44
C GLY A 120 -3.47 -10.31 3.96
N ILE A 121 -2.41 -10.10 4.73
CA ILE A 121 -2.38 -10.35 6.19
C ILE A 121 -2.02 -9.10 6.99
N THR A 122 -2.41 -9.06 8.27
CA THR A 122 -2.16 -7.89 9.15
C THR A 122 -1.11 -8.10 10.23
N ASN A 123 -0.67 -9.34 10.47
CA ASN A 123 0.29 -9.65 11.53
C ASN A 123 1.75 -9.34 11.14
N GLY A 124 2.24 -8.18 11.56
CA GLY A 124 3.63 -7.74 11.32
C GLY A 124 4.72 -8.59 11.98
N ASN A 125 4.40 -9.36 13.04
CA ASN A 125 5.38 -10.19 13.74
C ASN A 125 5.91 -11.36 12.90
N LEU A 126 5.26 -11.66 11.77
CA LEU A 126 5.71 -12.68 10.83
C LEU A 126 6.94 -12.20 10.03
N PHE A 127 7.16 -10.89 9.92
CA PHE A 127 8.18 -10.33 9.04
C PHE A 127 9.49 -10.08 9.78
N SER A 128 10.57 -10.66 9.28
CA SER A 128 11.93 -10.29 9.69
C SER A 128 12.40 -9.09 8.87
N THR A 129 12.60 -7.93 9.51
CA THR A 129 12.92 -6.68 8.81
C THR A 129 13.97 -5.85 9.55
N GLU A 130 14.54 -4.87 8.86
CA GLU A 130 15.38 -3.84 9.48
C GLU A 130 14.53 -2.85 10.30
N PRO A 131 15.08 -2.22 11.36
CA PRO A 131 14.31 -1.31 12.22
C PRO A 131 13.67 -0.11 11.51
N TYR A 132 14.23 0.28 10.37
CA TYR A 132 13.70 1.39 9.55
C TYR A 132 12.63 0.94 8.54
N THR A 133 12.44 -0.37 8.34
CA THR A 133 11.49 -0.89 7.36
C THR A 133 10.06 -0.56 7.78
N GLN A 134 9.31 0.03 6.84
CA GLN A 134 7.89 0.29 7.01
C GLN A 134 7.06 -0.89 6.47
N LEU A 135 6.25 -1.50 7.33
CA LEU A 135 5.32 -2.57 6.96
C LEU A 135 3.97 -2.00 6.51
N CYS A 136 3.57 -2.31 5.29
CA CYS A 136 2.30 -1.94 4.67
C CYS A 136 1.41 -3.19 4.55
N LEU A 137 0.62 -3.47 5.59
CA LEU A 137 -0.06 -4.75 5.79
C LEU A 137 -1.58 -4.70 5.63
N GLY A 138 -2.15 -5.78 5.09
CA GLY A 138 -3.57 -6.03 4.94
C GLY A 138 -4.21 -5.35 3.72
N TYR A 139 -5.51 -5.54 3.58
CA TYR A 139 -6.32 -5.04 2.45
C TYR A 139 -6.35 -3.50 2.34
N ALA A 140 -5.94 -2.81 3.40
CA ALA A 140 -5.59 -1.39 3.41
C ALA A 140 -4.58 -0.98 2.32
N TRP A 141 -3.80 -1.95 1.85
CA TRP A 141 -2.74 -1.83 0.84
C TRP A 141 -3.01 -2.76 -0.36
N ALA A 142 -4.28 -3.05 -0.66
CA ALA A 142 -4.65 -3.92 -1.77
C ALA A 142 -4.06 -3.46 -3.10
N LEU A 143 -3.29 -4.33 -3.74
CA LEU A 143 -2.76 -4.10 -5.09
C LEU A 143 -3.84 -4.45 -6.12
N LEU A 144 -4.70 -3.48 -6.43
CA LEU A 144 -5.86 -3.62 -7.32
C LEU A 144 -5.71 -2.78 -8.59
N ARG A 145 -6.07 -3.34 -9.74
CA ARG A 145 -6.12 -2.62 -11.02
C ARG A 145 -7.16 -1.49 -10.96
N LEU A 146 -6.98 -0.43 -11.75
CA LEU A 146 -7.80 0.79 -11.69
C LEU A 146 -9.34 0.55 -11.68
N PRO A 147 -9.92 -0.34 -12.51
CA PRO A 147 -11.37 -0.58 -12.49
C PRO A 147 -11.91 -1.17 -11.18
N PHE A 148 -11.04 -1.68 -10.30
CA PHE A 148 -11.40 -2.25 -9.01
C PHE A 148 -11.24 -1.27 -7.85
N LEU A 149 -10.61 -0.10 -8.07
CA LEU A 149 -10.49 0.95 -7.06
C LEU A 149 -11.74 1.83 -6.95
N GLN A 150 -12.63 1.76 -7.95
CA GLN A 150 -13.88 2.51 -7.96
C GLN A 150 -14.96 1.73 -7.23
N LEU A 151 -15.63 2.41 -6.29
CA LEU A 151 -16.79 1.84 -5.61
C LEU A 151 -17.92 1.57 -6.60
N PRO A 152 -18.65 0.44 -6.46
CA PRO A 152 -19.80 0.16 -7.30
C PRO A 152 -20.90 1.20 -7.03
N GLN A 153 -21.51 1.73 -8.10
CA GLN A 153 -22.65 2.65 -7.97
C GLN A 153 -23.95 1.96 -7.52
N ILE A 154 -24.00 0.63 -7.60
CA ILE A 154 -25.20 -0.18 -7.36
C ILE A 154 -25.20 -0.72 -5.92
N GLN A 155 -26.21 -0.36 -5.13
CA GLN A 155 -26.45 -0.99 -3.83
C GLN A 155 -27.01 -2.41 -4.00
N ARG A 156 -26.39 -3.39 -3.34
CA ARG A 156 -26.69 -4.83 -3.49
C ARG A 156 -27.63 -5.41 -2.43
N LYS A 157 -28.18 -4.59 -1.51
CA LYS A 157 -29.00 -5.08 -0.39
C LYS A 157 -30.23 -5.83 -0.88
N ASN A 158 -30.48 -7.01 -0.29
CA ASN A 158 -31.67 -7.85 -0.49
C ASN A 158 -31.91 -8.33 -1.93
N ARG A 159 -30.86 -8.42 -2.77
CA ARG A 159 -31.00 -9.03 -4.10
C ARG A 159 -31.14 -10.55 -3.99
N LYS A 160 -31.98 -11.12 -4.86
CA LYS A 160 -32.03 -12.57 -5.06
C LYS A 160 -30.73 -13.01 -5.73
N ILE A 161 -30.14 -14.11 -5.25
CA ILE A 161 -28.94 -14.67 -5.87
C ILE A 161 -29.35 -15.49 -7.09
N GLU A 162 -29.24 -14.90 -8.28
CA GLU A 162 -29.61 -15.53 -9.54
C GLU A 162 -28.42 -15.67 -10.49
N LYS A 163 -27.41 -14.80 -10.37
CA LYS A 163 -26.21 -14.79 -11.22
C LYS A 163 -24.95 -15.03 -10.41
N ALA A 164 -24.30 -16.17 -10.64
CA ALA A 164 -23.08 -16.58 -9.94
C ALA A 164 -21.85 -16.49 -10.84
N ILE A 165 -20.72 -16.06 -10.27
CA ILE A 165 -19.40 -16.09 -10.89
C ILE A 165 -18.63 -17.29 -10.33
N VAL A 166 -17.92 -18.00 -11.20
CA VAL A 166 -16.94 -19.03 -10.85
C VAL A 166 -15.62 -18.66 -11.50
N CYS A 167 -14.56 -18.49 -10.70
CA CYS A 167 -13.24 -18.14 -11.23
C CYS A 167 -12.13 -18.70 -10.33
N PHE A 168 -11.46 -19.77 -10.77
CA PHE A 168 -10.35 -20.40 -10.03
C PHE A 168 -8.95 -20.08 -10.58
N GLY A 169 -8.87 -19.04 -11.43
CA GLY A 169 -7.63 -18.52 -12.00
C GLY A 169 -7.25 -19.20 -13.31
N GLY A 170 -6.25 -18.63 -14.00
CA GLY A 170 -5.94 -18.98 -15.39
C GLY A 170 -5.45 -20.41 -15.63
N SER A 171 -4.90 -21.10 -14.62
CA SER A 171 -4.40 -22.48 -14.79
C SER A 171 -5.37 -23.58 -14.38
N ASP A 172 -6.29 -23.30 -13.44
CA ASP A 172 -7.23 -24.23 -12.79
C ASP A 172 -6.86 -25.74 -12.88
N LYS A 173 -5.67 -26.11 -12.39
CA LYS A 173 -5.09 -27.46 -12.62
C LYS A 173 -5.90 -28.59 -11.99
N ASN A 174 -6.74 -28.26 -11.01
CA ASN A 174 -7.56 -29.22 -10.26
C ASN A 174 -9.02 -29.23 -10.74
N ASP A 175 -9.31 -28.55 -11.85
CA ASP A 175 -10.64 -28.43 -12.46
C ASP A 175 -11.74 -28.05 -11.45
N LEU A 176 -11.42 -27.09 -10.58
CA LEU A 176 -12.38 -26.59 -9.58
C LEU A 176 -13.55 -25.89 -10.27
N THR A 177 -13.31 -25.24 -11.41
CA THR A 177 -14.36 -24.59 -12.21
C THR A 177 -15.49 -25.57 -12.54
N THR A 178 -15.17 -26.74 -13.12
CA THR A 178 -16.16 -27.77 -13.43
C THR A 178 -16.96 -28.22 -12.20
N ARG A 179 -16.27 -28.45 -11.08
CA ARG A 179 -16.92 -28.92 -9.84
C ARG A 179 -17.92 -27.91 -9.29
N PHE A 180 -17.54 -26.63 -9.24
CA PHE A 180 -18.43 -25.55 -8.79
C PHE A 180 -19.56 -25.25 -9.78
N VAL A 181 -19.29 -25.29 -11.09
CA VAL A 181 -20.33 -25.17 -12.12
C VAL A 181 -21.36 -26.29 -11.96
N SER A 182 -20.93 -27.54 -11.82
CA SER A 182 -21.80 -28.70 -11.62
C SER A 182 -22.65 -28.61 -10.34
N PHE A 183 -22.08 -28.07 -9.26
CA PHE A 183 -22.80 -27.81 -8.01
C PHE A 183 -23.88 -26.75 -8.23
N LEU A 184 -23.53 -25.59 -8.78
CA LEU A 184 -24.45 -24.47 -8.96
C LEU A 184 -25.56 -24.74 -9.98
N GLN A 185 -25.32 -25.58 -10.98
CA GLN A 185 -26.34 -25.95 -11.97
C GLN A 185 -27.57 -26.62 -11.36
N LYS A 186 -27.35 -27.38 -10.28
CA LYS A 186 -28.41 -28.08 -9.52
C LYS A 186 -29.29 -27.12 -8.73
N GLU A 187 -28.80 -25.92 -8.45
CA GLU A 187 -29.52 -24.92 -7.69
C GLU A 187 -30.59 -24.23 -8.55
N LYS A 188 -31.84 -24.22 -8.04
CA LYS A 188 -33.00 -23.70 -8.77
C LYS A 188 -33.03 -22.17 -8.84
N THR A 189 -32.46 -21.52 -7.83
CA THR A 189 -32.38 -20.06 -7.71
C THR A 189 -31.34 -19.48 -8.66
N VAL A 190 -30.24 -20.20 -8.89
CA VAL A 190 -29.20 -19.83 -9.86
C VAL A 190 -29.72 -19.99 -11.29
N LYS A 191 -29.84 -18.86 -11.99
CA LYS A 191 -30.30 -18.75 -13.39
C LYS A 191 -29.14 -18.64 -14.36
N GLN A 192 -28.06 -17.97 -13.96
CA GLN A 192 -26.88 -17.76 -14.79
C GLN A 192 -25.60 -18.06 -14.00
N ILE A 193 -24.68 -18.78 -14.63
CA ILE A 193 -23.35 -19.07 -14.11
C ILE A 193 -22.34 -18.55 -15.14
N ILE A 194 -21.48 -17.63 -14.72
CA ILE A 194 -20.38 -17.14 -15.54
C ILE A 194 -19.09 -17.78 -15.03
N ALA A 195 -18.51 -18.68 -15.82
CA ALA A 195 -17.23 -19.30 -15.54
C ALA A 195 -16.13 -18.52 -16.25
N ILE A 196 -15.22 -17.91 -15.48
CA ILE A 196 -14.05 -17.20 -16.02
C ILE A 196 -12.87 -18.15 -15.95
N VAL A 197 -12.31 -18.48 -17.11
CA VAL A 197 -11.30 -19.53 -17.28
C VAL A 197 -10.14 -19.03 -18.13
N GLY A 198 -8.95 -19.60 -17.95
CA GLY A 198 -7.77 -19.24 -18.72
C GLY A 198 -7.72 -19.89 -20.11
N ASP A 199 -6.76 -19.47 -20.92
CA ASP A 199 -6.58 -19.91 -22.32
C ASP A 199 -6.39 -21.42 -22.50
N LYS A 200 -5.83 -22.08 -21.49
CA LYS A 200 -5.52 -23.51 -21.53
C LYS A 200 -6.67 -24.39 -21.04
N TYR A 201 -7.79 -23.79 -20.65
CA TYR A 201 -8.97 -24.53 -20.22
C TYR A 201 -9.62 -25.20 -21.43
N GLN A 202 -9.67 -26.54 -21.42
CA GLN A 202 -10.07 -27.32 -22.60
C GLN A 202 -11.56 -27.19 -22.87
N LEU A 203 -11.93 -27.02 -24.14
CA LEU A 203 -13.34 -26.91 -24.57
C LEU A 203 -14.14 -28.20 -24.31
N ASP A 204 -13.47 -29.35 -24.20
CA ASP A 204 -14.12 -30.66 -24.02
C ASP A 204 -14.65 -30.89 -22.59
N THR A 205 -14.20 -30.10 -21.60
CA THR A 205 -14.73 -30.12 -20.22
C THR A 205 -15.90 -29.14 -20.03
N LEU A 206 -16.29 -28.42 -21.08
CA LEU A 206 -17.39 -27.45 -20.99
C LEU A 206 -18.73 -28.16 -20.82
N HIS A 207 -19.33 -27.98 -19.65
CA HIS A 207 -20.73 -28.30 -19.46
C HIS A 207 -21.60 -27.44 -20.37
N CYS A 208 -22.06 -28.00 -21.48
CA CYS A 208 -23.05 -27.38 -22.36
C CYS A 208 -24.41 -27.34 -21.64
N SER A 209 -24.71 -26.20 -21.03
CA SER A 209 -25.97 -25.92 -20.38
C SER A 209 -26.38 -24.49 -20.69
N SER A 210 -27.68 -24.26 -20.90
CA SER A 210 -28.21 -22.92 -21.16
C SER A 210 -28.01 -21.95 -20.00
N LYS A 211 -27.68 -22.45 -18.80
CA LYS A 211 -27.38 -21.63 -17.62
C LYS A 211 -25.93 -21.14 -17.57
N VAL A 212 -25.00 -21.73 -18.32
CA VAL A 212 -23.55 -21.49 -18.14
C VAL A 212 -22.97 -20.75 -19.34
N SER A 213 -22.20 -19.69 -19.07
CA SER A 213 -21.40 -18.98 -20.06
C SER A 213 -19.95 -18.97 -19.63
N TYR A 214 -19.05 -19.39 -20.52
CA TYR A 214 -17.61 -19.37 -20.29
C TYR A 214 -17.01 -18.11 -20.89
N GLN A 215 -16.11 -17.48 -20.14
CA GLN A 215 -15.44 -16.23 -20.52
C GLN A 215 -13.93 -16.42 -20.42
N HIS A 216 -13.22 -15.87 -21.40
CA HIS A 216 -11.76 -15.94 -21.52
C HIS A 216 -11.21 -14.54 -21.79
N ASN A 217 -9.96 -14.28 -21.42
CA ASN A 217 -9.21 -13.07 -21.79
C ASN A 217 -9.94 -11.75 -21.51
N LEU A 218 -10.65 -11.70 -20.39
CA LEU A 218 -11.34 -10.50 -19.96
C LEU A 218 -10.32 -9.44 -19.51
N SER A 219 -10.50 -8.22 -20.03
CA SER A 219 -9.82 -7.05 -19.50
C SER A 219 -10.23 -6.77 -18.04
N ALA A 220 -9.45 -5.94 -17.35
CA ALA A 220 -9.78 -5.50 -15.99
C ALA A 220 -11.18 -4.86 -15.91
N SER A 221 -11.54 -4.05 -16.92
CA SER A 221 -12.82 -3.35 -16.97
C SER A 221 -13.99 -4.33 -17.18
N GLU A 222 -13.84 -5.31 -18.07
CA GLU A 222 -14.87 -6.33 -18.30
C GLU A 222 -15.06 -7.21 -17.07
N MET A 223 -13.97 -7.67 -16.44
CA MET A 223 -14.04 -8.48 -15.21
C MET A 223 -14.71 -7.70 -14.07
N SER A 224 -14.35 -6.42 -13.90
CA SER A 224 -14.96 -5.54 -12.90
C SER A 224 -16.46 -5.34 -13.16
N GLU A 225 -16.87 -5.18 -14.43
CA GLU A 225 -18.28 -5.08 -14.80
C GLU A 225 -19.06 -6.38 -14.56
N LEU A 226 -18.49 -7.53 -14.91
CA LEU A 226 -19.10 -8.82 -14.61
C LEU A 226 -19.30 -9.01 -13.10
N PHE A 227 -18.32 -8.61 -12.27
CA PHE A 227 -18.46 -8.67 -10.82
C PHE A 227 -19.56 -7.72 -10.33
N ARG A 228 -19.67 -6.50 -10.88
CA ARG A 228 -20.76 -5.56 -10.56
C ARG A 228 -22.15 -6.09 -10.89
N GLN A 229 -22.27 -6.81 -12.00
CA GLN A 229 -23.54 -7.34 -12.47
C GLN A 229 -23.93 -8.70 -11.87
N SER A 230 -23.06 -9.33 -11.08
CA SER A 230 -23.30 -10.65 -10.49
C SER A 230 -23.68 -10.55 -9.02
N ASP A 231 -24.27 -11.61 -8.47
CA ASP A 231 -24.83 -11.61 -7.11
C ASP A 231 -23.93 -12.32 -6.11
N ILE A 232 -23.13 -13.29 -6.56
CA ILE A 232 -22.19 -14.05 -5.73
C ILE A 232 -20.97 -14.51 -6.55
N ALA A 233 -19.80 -14.60 -5.93
CA ALA A 233 -18.60 -15.18 -6.55
C ALA A 233 -18.06 -16.38 -5.77
N PHE A 234 -17.65 -17.41 -6.49
CA PHE A 234 -16.92 -18.58 -5.99
C PHE A 234 -15.49 -18.53 -6.53
N VAL A 235 -14.54 -18.25 -5.66
CA VAL A 235 -13.15 -17.93 -6.04
C VAL A 235 -12.14 -18.44 -5.00
N PRO A 236 -10.86 -18.66 -5.36
CA PRO A 236 -9.82 -18.93 -4.38
C PRO A 236 -9.41 -17.64 -3.69
N THR A 237 -8.88 -17.75 -2.48
CA THR A 237 -8.39 -16.61 -1.70
C THR A 237 -7.06 -16.12 -2.24
N SER A 238 -7.13 -15.45 -3.38
CA SER A 238 -6.02 -14.86 -4.15
C SER A 238 -6.42 -13.46 -4.62
N THR A 239 -5.64 -12.84 -5.52
CA THR A 239 -5.94 -11.49 -6.04
C THR A 239 -7.38 -11.35 -6.58
N VAL A 240 -7.93 -12.38 -7.23
CA VAL A 240 -9.32 -12.32 -7.74
C VAL A 240 -10.36 -12.21 -6.62
N CYS A 241 -10.07 -12.73 -5.42
CA CYS A 241 -10.92 -12.56 -4.24
C CYS A 241 -10.97 -11.09 -3.82
N LEU A 242 -9.81 -10.42 -3.76
CA LEU A 242 -9.74 -8.98 -3.51
C LEU A 242 -10.47 -8.16 -4.59
N GLU A 243 -10.33 -8.53 -5.86
CA GLU A 243 -11.05 -7.88 -6.96
C GLU A 243 -12.57 -8.01 -6.80
N ALA A 244 -13.08 -9.20 -6.45
CA ALA A 244 -14.50 -9.41 -6.18
C ALA A 244 -14.99 -8.59 -4.96
N LEU A 245 -14.24 -8.64 -3.86
CA LEU A 245 -14.57 -7.90 -2.64
C LEU A 245 -14.57 -6.38 -2.88
N SER A 246 -13.70 -5.88 -3.76
CA SER A 246 -13.65 -4.45 -4.13
C SER A 246 -14.93 -3.96 -4.81
N GLN A 247 -15.63 -4.85 -5.52
CA GLN A 247 -16.90 -4.57 -6.16
C GLN A 247 -18.09 -4.83 -5.23
N GLN A 248 -17.84 -5.02 -3.94
CA GLN A 248 -18.82 -5.40 -2.91
C GLN A 248 -19.61 -6.66 -3.28
N LEU A 249 -19.04 -7.52 -4.11
CA LEU A 249 -19.64 -8.80 -4.48
C LEU A 249 -19.47 -9.76 -3.29
N PRO A 250 -20.54 -10.36 -2.76
CA PRO A 250 -20.40 -11.40 -1.75
C PRO A 250 -19.55 -12.56 -2.28
N VAL A 251 -18.54 -12.94 -1.51
CA VAL A 251 -17.54 -13.94 -1.93
C VAL A 251 -17.67 -15.20 -1.08
N VAL A 252 -17.71 -16.34 -1.77
CA VAL A 252 -17.50 -17.67 -1.22
C VAL A 252 -16.11 -18.12 -1.63
N ALA A 253 -15.23 -18.35 -0.66
CA ALA A 253 -13.83 -18.62 -0.96
C ALA A 253 -13.20 -19.70 -0.09
N GLY A 254 -12.16 -20.31 -0.65
CA GLY A 254 -11.29 -21.25 0.03
C GLY A 254 -9.85 -21.11 -0.46
N TYR A 255 -9.01 -22.08 -0.15
CA TYR A 255 -7.62 -22.15 -0.61
C TYR A 255 -7.31 -23.52 -1.21
N TYR A 256 -6.32 -23.58 -2.10
CA TYR A 256 -5.80 -24.86 -2.64
C TYR A 256 -4.27 -24.92 -2.77
N VAL A 257 -3.57 -23.83 -2.43
CA VAL A 257 -2.11 -23.75 -2.33
C VAL A 257 -1.72 -23.11 -1.00
N ASP A 258 -0.51 -23.41 -0.52
CA ASP A 258 -0.09 -23.04 0.84
C ASP A 258 -0.04 -21.52 1.06
N ASN A 259 0.41 -20.75 0.07
CA ASN A 259 0.50 -19.29 0.14
C ASN A 259 -0.87 -18.57 0.23
N GLN A 260 -1.99 -19.28 0.07
CA GLN A 260 -3.35 -18.72 0.24
C GLN A 260 -3.90 -18.92 1.65
N LYS A 261 -3.31 -19.81 2.46
CA LYS A 261 -3.87 -20.24 3.75
C LYS A 261 -4.00 -19.11 4.76
N GLU A 262 -2.98 -18.28 4.88
CA GLU A 262 -2.95 -17.19 5.87
C GLU A 262 -3.95 -16.08 5.49
N VAL A 263 -3.98 -15.70 4.21
CA VAL A 263 -4.96 -14.73 3.69
C VAL A 263 -6.39 -15.25 3.88
N TYR A 264 -6.62 -16.54 3.61
CA TYR A 264 -7.91 -17.17 3.86
C TYR A 264 -8.32 -17.10 5.34
N ALA A 265 -7.40 -17.40 6.26
CA ALA A 265 -7.67 -17.33 7.69
C ALA A 265 -7.98 -15.89 8.14
N GLU A 266 -7.22 -14.90 7.66
CA GLU A 266 -7.46 -13.48 7.91
C GLU A 266 -8.85 -13.06 7.41
N TYR A 267 -9.24 -13.43 6.19
CA TYR A 267 -10.51 -12.99 5.60
C TYR A 267 -11.71 -13.66 6.27
N ALA A 268 -11.57 -14.94 6.63
CA ALA A 268 -12.59 -15.65 7.39
C ALA A 268 -12.76 -15.06 8.80
N ALA A 269 -11.66 -14.76 9.51
CA ALA A 269 -11.69 -14.19 10.86
C ALA A 269 -12.34 -12.79 10.90
N ASN A 270 -12.17 -12.01 9.83
CA ASN A 270 -12.76 -10.67 9.69
C ASN A 270 -14.17 -10.67 9.05
N ASN A 271 -14.77 -11.85 8.82
CA ASN A 271 -16.09 -12.03 8.22
C ASN A 271 -16.25 -11.33 6.84
N LEU A 272 -15.20 -11.39 6.02
CA LEU A 272 -15.15 -10.82 4.68
C LEU A 272 -15.64 -11.79 3.59
N ILE A 273 -15.49 -13.09 3.84
CA ILE A 273 -15.84 -14.17 2.90
C ILE A 273 -16.68 -15.24 3.60
N TYR A 274 -17.45 -16.01 2.83
CA TYR A 274 -17.96 -17.30 3.29
C TYR A 274 -16.83 -18.35 3.17
N PRO A 275 -16.37 -18.95 4.29
CA PRO A 275 -15.23 -19.84 4.31
C PRO A 275 -15.57 -21.28 3.85
N LEU A 276 -14.87 -21.78 2.84
CA LEU A 276 -14.96 -23.18 2.36
C LEU A 276 -13.81 -24.09 2.81
N GLY A 277 -12.73 -23.53 3.35
CA GLY A 277 -11.54 -24.29 3.74
C GLY A 277 -10.70 -24.73 2.54
N ASN A 278 -10.12 -25.93 2.64
CA ASN A 278 -9.30 -26.50 1.56
C ASN A 278 -10.21 -27.00 0.42
N LEU A 279 -10.13 -26.32 -0.72
CA LEU A 279 -10.96 -26.58 -1.89
C LEU A 279 -10.70 -27.96 -2.52
N LEU A 280 -9.53 -28.55 -2.29
CA LEU A 280 -9.20 -29.90 -2.77
C LEU A 280 -9.92 -30.99 -1.98
N ASN A 281 -10.23 -30.72 -0.71
CA ASN A 281 -10.86 -31.67 0.21
C ASN A 281 -12.37 -31.44 0.37
N LEU A 282 -12.97 -30.57 -0.45
CA LEU A 282 -14.39 -30.27 -0.39
C LEU A 282 -15.25 -31.47 -0.82
N ASP A 283 -16.21 -31.81 0.03
CA ASP A 283 -17.35 -32.65 -0.35
C ASP A 283 -18.50 -31.78 -0.88
N PHE A 284 -18.69 -31.79 -2.19
CA PHE A 284 -19.74 -31.03 -2.87
C PHE A 284 -21.15 -31.60 -2.62
N ALA A 285 -21.27 -32.85 -2.16
CA ALA A 285 -22.56 -33.43 -1.79
C ALA A 285 -23.08 -32.90 -0.45
N GLU A 286 -22.18 -32.49 0.45
CA GLU A 286 -22.51 -31.93 1.76
C GLU A 286 -22.64 -30.40 1.74
N MET A 287 -22.26 -29.74 0.65
CA MET A 287 -22.37 -28.29 0.52
C MET A 287 -23.84 -27.82 0.55
N ASN A 288 -24.16 -26.93 1.50
CA ASN A 288 -25.49 -26.37 1.65
C ASN A 288 -25.57 -24.95 1.03
N TYR A 289 -26.06 -24.86 -0.20
CA TYR A 289 -26.22 -23.60 -0.90
C TYR A 289 -27.17 -22.62 -0.18
N SER A 290 -28.23 -23.13 0.46
CA SER A 290 -29.18 -22.28 1.18
C SER A 290 -28.52 -21.59 2.37
N LEU A 291 -27.66 -22.30 3.10
CA LEU A 291 -26.89 -21.74 4.21
C LEU A 291 -25.86 -20.71 3.73
N ILE A 292 -25.23 -20.94 2.57
CA ILE A 292 -24.34 -19.95 1.94
C ILE A 292 -25.12 -18.66 1.69
N VAL A 293 -26.27 -18.74 1.01
CA VAL A 293 -27.10 -17.58 0.68
C VAL A 293 -27.60 -16.84 1.94
N GLU A 294 -27.90 -17.56 3.02
CA GLU A 294 -28.28 -16.95 4.30
C GLU A 294 -27.13 -16.12 4.89
N LYS A 295 -25.92 -16.70 4.95
CA LYS A 295 -24.77 -16.07 5.62
C LYS A 295 -24.07 -14.97 4.81
N ILE A 296 -24.14 -15.01 3.48
CA ILE A 296 -23.45 -13.99 2.67
C ILE A 296 -24.01 -12.57 2.89
N ASN A 297 -25.27 -12.44 3.33
CA ASN A 297 -25.88 -11.15 3.64
C ASN A 297 -25.32 -10.49 4.89
N SER A 298 -24.63 -11.24 5.76
CA SER A 298 -23.97 -10.72 6.97
C SER A 298 -22.48 -10.44 6.79
N LEU A 299 -21.92 -10.62 5.59
CA LEU A 299 -20.50 -10.36 5.33
C LEU A 299 -20.20 -8.85 5.38
N HIS A 300 -19.02 -8.51 5.89
CA HIS A 300 -18.54 -7.14 5.91
C HIS A 300 -18.07 -6.68 4.53
N THR A 301 -18.38 -5.44 4.17
CA THR A 301 -17.88 -4.79 2.95
C THR A 301 -16.58 -4.05 3.21
N MET A 302 -15.75 -3.91 2.17
CA MET A 302 -14.52 -3.12 2.21
C MET A 302 -14.61 -1.90 1.30
N ASP A 303 -13.85 -0.87 1.64
CA ASP A 303 -13.66 0.33 0.83
C ASP A 303 -12.18 0.46 0.42
N PHE A 304 -11.95 0.45 -0.88
CA PHE A 304 -10.63 0.54 -1.50
C PHE A 304 -10.36 1.91 -2.14
N SER A 305 -11.29 2.86 -2.04
CA SER A 305 -11.23 4.17 -2.71
C SER A 305 -10.00 4.99 -2.35
N LEU A 306 -9.46 4.79 -1.14
CA LEU A 306 -8.28 5.51 -0.66
C LEU A 306 -6.95 4.83 -0.99
N VAL A 307 -6.94 3.59 -1.50
CA VAL A 307 -5.72 2.79 -1.69
C VAL A 307 -4.71 3.50 -2.60
N SER A 308 -5.13 4.01 -3.76
CA SER A 308 -4.23 4.76 -4.65
C SER A 308 -3.64 5.98 -3.95
N LEU A 309 -4.43 6.74 -3.19
CA LEU A 309 -3.94 7.88 -2.42
C LEU A 309 -2.92 7.46 -1.36
N ARG A 310 -3.09 6.29 -0.74
CA ARG A 310 -2.13 5.75 0.25
C ARG A 310 -0.78 5.47 -0.40
N TYR A 311 -0.77 4.79 -1.55
CA TYR A 311 0.46 4.50 -2.29
C TYR A 311 1.16 5.77 -2.76
N ARG A 312 0.43 6.73 -3.34
CA ARG A 312 1.02 8.00 -3.75
C ARG A 312 1.73 8.72 -2.60
N ARG A 313 1.08 8.82 -1.44
CA ARG A 313 1.67 9.46 -0.24
C ARG A 313 2.87 8.68 0.30
N LEU A 314 2.77 7.34 0.34
CA LEU A 314 3.88 6.48 0.76
C LEU A 314 5.12 6.71 -0.11
N PHE A 315 4.97 6.61 -1.43
CA PHE A 315 6.09 6.77 -2.37
C PHE A 315 6.64 8.20 -2.40
N GLN A 316 5.80 9.23 -2.22
CA GLN A 316 6.26 10.61 -2.07
C GLN A 316 7.20 10.77 -0.86
N ASN A 317 6.86 10.12 0.25
CA ASN A 317 7.63 10.14 1.49
C ASN A 317 8.96 9.37 1.40
N MET A 318 9.06 8.32 0.58
CA MET A 318 10.26 7.49 0.47
C MET A 318 11.52 8.21 -0.02
N PHE A 319 11.38 9.37 -0.65
CA PHE A 319 12.52 10.18 -1.09
C PHE A 319 13.14 11.00 0.03
N VAL A 320 12.49 11.09 1.19
CA VAL A 320 13.08 11.70 2.36
C VAL A 320 14.06 10.69 2.97
N PRO A 321 15.37 10.99 3.00
CA PRO A 321 16.33 10.05 3.55
C PRO A 321 16.14 9.81 5.04
N ILE A 322 16.54 8.63 5.51
CA ILE A 322 16.61 8.29 6.94
C ILE A 322 17.52 9.28 7.68
N GLU A 323 18.56 9.78 7.02
CA GLU A 323 19.44 10.81 7.55
C GLU A 323 19.71 11.89 6.51
N ILE A 324 19.54 13.16 6.89
CA ILE A 324 19.87 14.33 6.06
C ILE A 324 20.93 15.14 6.81
N LYS A 325 22.08 15.39 6.18
CA LYS A 325 23.13 16.27 6.71
C LYS A 325 23.24 17.51 5.85
N LYS A 326 22.91 18.68 6.41
CA LYS A 326 22.94 19.96 5.67
C LYS A 326 23.10 21.14 6.63
N ASN A 327 23.88 22.14 6.25
CA ASN A 327 24.11 23.38 7.02
C ASN A 327 24.52 23.14 8.49
N GLY A 328 25.32 22.11 8.75
CA GLY A 328 25.74 21.72 10.12
C GLY A 328 24.64 21.06 10.96
N LEU A 329 23.44 20.86 10.39
CA LEU A 329 22.36 20.10 10.99
C LEU A 329 22.34 18.66 10.47
N LYS A 330 21.88 17.76 11.35
CA LYS A 330 21.60 16.36 11.03
C LYS A 330 20.14 16.06 11.38
N PHE A 331 19.32 15.75 10.38
CA PHE A 331 17.96 15.26 10.55
C PHE A 331 17.99 13.74 10.51
N VAL A 332 17.40 13.10 11.50
CA VAL A 332 17.41 11.63 11.65
C VAL A 332 15.99 11.14 11.81
N ASP A 333 15.60 10.13 11.04
CA ASP A 333 14.29 9.48 11.17
C ASP A 333 14.01 9.10 12.62
N TYR A 334 12.86 9.51 13.14
CA TYR A 334 12.51 9.33 14.55
C TYR A 334 12.50 7.85 14.96
N ARG A 335 12.19 6.93 14.03
CA ARG A 335 12.06 5.49 14.29
C ARG A 335 13.37 4.83 14.70
N ILE A 336 14.52 5.41 14.32
CA ILE A 336 15.84 4.86 14.63
C ILE A 336 16.51 5.53 15.83
N LEU A 337 15.81 6.43 16.54
CA LEU A 337 16.36 7.07 17.73
C LEU A 337 16.52 6.06 18.86
N ASP A 338 17.65 6.18 19.56
CA ASP A 338 17.85 5.48 20.83
C ASP A 338 16.82 5.94 21.89
N LYS A 339 16.58 5.07 22.86
CA LYS A 339 15.58 5.29 23.92
C LYS A 339 15.87 6.54 24.75
N ASP A 340 17.14 6.89 24.95
CA ASP A 340 17.52 8.06 25.75
C ASP A 340 17.14 9.35 25.02
N LYS A 341 17.32 9.42 23.70
CA LYS A 341 16.87 10.58 22.89
C LYS A 341 15.35 10.70 22.85
N GLN A 342 14.64 9.58 22.73
CA GLN A 342 13.18 9.58 22.82
C GLN A 342 12.71 10.10 24.19
N LEU A 343 13.38 9.67 25.27
CA LEU A 343 13.07 10.12 26.63
C LEU A 343 13.29 11.62 26.79
N LEU A 344 14.38 12.18 26.26
CA LEU A 344 14.64 13.63 26.30
C LEU A 344 13.52 14.43 25.62
N ILE A 345 13.10 14.02 24.41
CA ILE A 345 12.00 14.69 23.70
C ILE A 345 10.70 14.59 24.49
N TRP A 346 10.40 13.41 25.04
CA TRP A 346 9.19 13.19 25.82
C TRP A 346 9.16 14.01 27.12
N GLN A 347 10.29 14.09 27.84
CA GLN A 347 10.43 14.92 29.05
C GLN A 347 10.19 16.39 28.72
N ALA A 348 10.86 16.90 27.68
CA ALA A 348 10.71 18.28 27.24
C ALA A 348 9.28 18.60 26.79
N ARG A 349 8.60 17.67 26.09
CA ARG A 349 7.18 17.80 25.71
C ARG A 349 6.25 17.87 26.92
N ASN A 350 6.65 17.30 28.07
CA ASN A 350 5.87 17.29 29.30
C ASN A 350 6.14 18.48 30.23
N GLU A 351 7.14 19.31 29.95
CA GLU A 351 7.37 20.54 30.71
C GLU A 351 6.14 21.46 30.61
N GLU A 352 5.72 22.06 31.73
CA GLU A 352 4.50 22.88 31.81
C GLU A 352 4.51 24.02 30.77
N LYS A 353 5.63 24.75 30.67
CA LYS A 353 5.82 25.83 29.68
C LYS A 353 5.68 25.38 28.22
N VAL A 354 5.84 24.08 27.93
CA VAL A 354 5.61 23.49 26.61
C VAL A 354 4.15 23.06 26.46
N ARG A 355 3.60 22.32 27.43
CA ARG A 355 2.23 21.78 27.34
C ARG A 355 1.17 22.87 27.18
N ILE A 356 1.30 24.01 27.86
CA ILE A 356 0.36 25.14 27.72
C ILE A 356 0.33 25.74 26.29
N GLN A 357 1.30 25.38 25.43
CA GLN A 357 1.40 25.82 24.04
C GLN A 357 0.99 24.72 23.04
N MET A 358 0.50 23.58 23.53
CA MET A 358 0.09 22.41 22.74
C MET A 358 -1.44 22.29 22.69
N ALA A 359 -1.95 21.57 21.68
CA ALA A 359 -3.39 21.36 21.52
C ALA A 359 -3.99 20.50 22.64
N HIS A 360 -3.18 19.58 23.17
CA HIS A 360 -3.51 18.79 24.35
C HIS A 360 -2.53 19.15 25.46
N THR A 361 -3.04 19.78 26.52
CA THR A 361 -2.25 20.31 27.64
C THR A 361 -1.95 19.26 28.72
N GLU A 362 -2.64 18.13 28.68
CA GLU A 362 -2.47 17.03 29.63
C GLU A 362 -1.09 16.37 29.50
N PRO A 363 -0.53 15.84 30.61
CA PRO A 363 0.72 15.08 30.56
C PRO A 363 0.65 13.94 29.54
N ILE A 364 1.67 13.84 28.69
CA ILE A 364 1.83 12.72 27.76
C ILE A 364 2.40 11.55 28.56
N LEU A 365 1.63 10.49 28.73
CA LEU A 365 2.12 9.26 29.38
C LEU A 365 3.24 8.63 28.53
N TRP A 366 4.26 8.06 29.18
CA TRP A 366 5.37 7.41 28.48
C TRP A 366 4.89 6.26 27.58
N GLU A 367 3.94 5.45 28.04
CA GLU A 367 3.35 4.39 27.23
C GLU A 367 2.61 4.93 25.99
N SER A 368 1.99 6.10 26.10
CA SER A 368 1.35 6.76 24.95
C SER A 368 2.39 7.28 23.96
N HIS A 369 3.55 7.73 24.45
CA HIS A 369 4.68 8.11 23.60
C HIS A 369 5.24 6.90 22.85
N LEU A 370 5.47 5.77 23.54
CA LEU A 370 5.94 4.53 22.90
C LEU A 370 4.97 4.07 21.82
N LYS A 371 3.67 4.04 22.09
CA LYS A 371 2.64 3.72 21.08
C LYS A 371 2.67 4.68 19.89
N PHE A 372 2.93 5.98 20.13
CA PHE A 372 3.12 6.95 19.07
C PHE A 372 4.37 6.61 18.23
N VAL A 373 5.51 6.31 18.85
CA VAL A 373 6.74 5.93 18.14
C VAL A 373 6.53 4.66 17.32
N ASP A 374 5.91 3.63 17.91
CA ASP A 374 5.57 2.39 17.23
C ASP A 374 4.66 2.66 16.01
N SER A 375 3.70 3.59 16.15
CA SER A 375 2.79 3.97 15.07
C SER A 375 3.47 4.68 13.90
N LEU A 376 4.66 5.27 14.08
CA LEU A 376 5.38 5.92 12.99
C LEU A 376 5.77 4.93 11.89
N SER A 377 6.01 3.66 12.26
CA SER A 377 6.36 2.60 11.31
C SER A 377 5.21 2.28 10.34
N VAL A 378 3.96 2.53 10.73
CA VAL A 378 2.77 2.30 9.90
C VAL A 378 2.21 3.59 9.31
N GLN A 379 2.77 4.74 9.69
CA GLN A 379 2.31 6.05 9.23
C GLN A 379 2.90 6.36 7.84
N TYR A 380 2.07 6.25 6.81
CA TYR A 380 2.48 6.49 5.42
C TYR A 380 2.30 7.93 4.94
N LYS A 381 1.60 8.77 5.73
CA LYS A 381 1.32 10.17 5.36
C LYS A 381 2.39 11.13 5.82
N LYS A 382 3.10 10.79 6.90
CA LYS A 382 3.84 11.75 7.69
C LYS A 382 5.17 11.17 8.14
N ILE A 383 6.22 11.94 7.97
CA ILE A 383 7.56 11.61 8.41
C ILE A 383 7.89 12.45 9.63
N TYR A 384 8.51 11.83 10.63
CA TYR A 384 9.02 12.50 11.82
C TYR A 384 10.54 12.35 11.84
N MET A 385 11.24 13.45 12.11
CA MET A 385 12.69 13.48 12.21
C MET A 385 13.11 14.21 13.49
N ALA A 386 14.11 13.68 14.18
CA ALA A 386 14.86 14.40 15.19
C ALA A 386 15.91 15.29 14.51
N VAL A 387 16.25 16.42 15.13
CA VAL A 387 17.21 17.37 14.56
C VAL A 387 18.37 17.58 15.52
N TYR A 388 19.59 17.43 15.02
CA TYR A 388 20.82 17.57 15.78
C TYR A 388 21.70 18.68 15.20
N ARG A 389 22.51 19.30 16.07
CA ARG A 389 23.66 20.14 15.70
C ARG A 389 24.82 19.76 16.60
N GLU A 390 26.00 19.49 16.03
CA GLU A 390 27.19 19.10 16.82
C GLU A 390 26.89 17.94 17.80
N GLU A 391 26.12 16.95 17.35
CA GLU A 391 25.62 15.80 18.14
C GLU A 391 24.67 16.14 19.31
N GLN A 392 24.34 17.42 19.52
CA GLN A 392 23.29 17.84 20.45
C GLN A 392 21.93 17.74 19.78
N LEU A 393 21.00 17.06 20.43
CA LEU A 393 19.61 16.99 20.00
C LEU A 393 18.94 18.35 20.26
N LEU A 394 18.44 19.01 19.22
CA LEU A 394 17.79 20.32 19.31
C LEU A 394 16.26 20.22 19.44
N GLY A 395 15.67 19.14 18.90
CA GLY A 395 14.24 18.97 18.83
C GLY A 395 13.79 17.99 17.74
N SER A 396 12.59 18.22 17.20
CA SER A 396 12.02 17.36 16.15
C SER A 396 11.22 18.17 15.14
N VAL A 397 11.21 17.69 13.90
CA VAL A 397 10.34 18.16 12.82
C VAL A 397 9.45 17.03 12.34
N ASN A 398 8.31 17.39 11.77
CA ASN A 398 7.52 16.47 10.97
C ASN A 398 7.07 17.13 9.68
N ILE A 399 6.88 16.32 8.66
CA ILE A 399 6.40 16.74 7.34
C ILE A 399 5.33 15.76 6.87
N GLU A 400 4.28 16.27 6.24
CA GLU A 400 3.18 15.52 5.65
C GLU A 400 2.84 16.12 4.29
N TYR A 401 3.07 15.35 3.22
CA TYR A 401 2.75 15.80 1.86
C TYR A 401 1.23 15.78 1.65
N SER A 402 0.68 16.93 1.25
CA SER A 402 -0.69 17.03 0.74
C SER A 402 -0.76 16.76 -0.76
N SER A 403 0.33 17.04 -1.48
CA SER A 403 0.60 16.66 -2.87
C SER A 403 2.12 16.57 -3.09
N ALA A 404 2.58 16.18 -4.29
CA ALA A 404 4.01 16.12 -4.61
C ALA A 404 4.76 17.46 -4.40
N THR A 405 4.05 18.59 -4.46
CA THR A 405 4.63 19.94 -4.42
C THR A 405 4.19 20.77 -3.21
N HIS A 406 3.32 20.23 -2.36
CA HIS A 406 2.76 20.92 -1.20
C HIS A 406 2.81 20.01 0.03
N LEU A 407 3.22 20.55 1.17
CA LEU A 407 3.25 19.81 2.43
C LEU A 407 2.87 20.66 3.62
N GLU A 408 2.40 20.02 4.69
CA GLU A 408 2.31 20.58 6.02
C GLU A 408 3.55 20.17 6.82
N ARG A 409 4.09 21.07 7.64
CA ARG A 409 5.14 20.72 8.60
C ARG A 409 4.75 21.02 10.04
N GLY A 410 5.47 20.40 10.98
CA GLY A 410 5.52 20.78 12.39
C GLY A 410 6.95 20.91 12.87
N LEU A 411 7.23 21.88 13.75
CA LEU A 411 8.54 22.10 14.37
C LEU A 411 8.39 22.13 15.88
N PHE A 412 9.25 21.39 16.58
CA PHE A 412 9.40 21.42 18.02
C PHE A 412 10.87 21.57 18.38
N ILE A 413 11.17 22.51 19.27
CA ILE A 413 12.52 22.80 19.77
C ILE A 413 12.52 22.56 21.27
N LEU A 414 13.54 21.88 21.79
CA LEU A 414 13.69 21.67 23.22
C LEU A 414 13.86 23.02 23.95
N PRO A 415 13.27 23.18 25.15
CA PRO A 415 13.22 24.47 25.82
C PRO A 415 14.57 25.16 26.08
N GLU A 416 15.65 24.41 26.28
CA GLU A 416 17.00 24.92 26.48
C GLU A 416 17.58 25.65 25.25
N PHE A 417 17.05 25.38 24.06
CA PHE A 417 17.47 26.03 22.80
C PHE A 417 16.53 27.17 22.38
N TRP A 418 15.59 27.57 23.23
CA TRP A 418 14.67 28.65 22.93
C TRP A 418 15.38 30.00 22.90
N GLY A 419 15.16 30.75 21.80
CA GLY A 419 15.67 32.12 21.65
C GLY A 419 17.05 32.22 21.00
N ASN A 420 17.72 31.09 20.74
CA ASN A 420 19.10 31.05 20.22
C ASN A 420 19.20 31.02 18.68
N GLY A 421 18.09 31.23 17.97
CA GLY A 421 18.05 31.19 16.50
C GLY A 421 17.96 29.79 15.89
N ASP A 422 18.04 28.72 16.69
CA ASP A 422 18.02 27.33 16.22
C ASP A 422 16.77 26.98 15.39
N ALA A 423 15.60 27.45 15.82
CA ALA A 423 14.36 27.26 15.07
C ALA A 423 14.44 27.84 13.65
N VAL A 424 15.10 28.99 13.49
CA VAL A 424 15.27 29.66 12.19
C VAL A 424 16.24 28.88 11.31
N LEU A 425 17.35 28.42 11.87
CA LEU A 425 18.33 27.60 11.15
C LEU A 425 17.70 26.29 10.65
N ILE A 426 16.90 25.63 11.51
CA ILE A 426 16.19 24.39 11.15
C ILE A 426 15.17 24.64 10.05
N GLU A 427 14.35 25.68 10.17
CA GLU A 427 13.31 26.00 9.18
C GLU A 427 13.92 26.38 7.81
N ASN A 428 15.01 27.14 7.79
CA ASN A 428 15.69 27.50 6.54
C ASN A 428 16.35 26.28 5.90
N THR A 429 17.06 25.46 6.68
CA THR A 429 17.70 24.24 6.18
C THR A 429 16.68 23.24 5.66
N LEU A 430 15.56 23.07 6.37
CA LEU A 430 14.45 22.24 5.91
C LEU A 430 13.83 22.83 4.63
N SER A 431 13.62 24.14 4.55
CA SER A 431 13.10 24.81 3.34
C SER A 431 14.00 24.55 2.13
N GLU A 432 15.33 24.67 2.28
CA GLU A 432 16.29 24.39 1.21
C GLU A 432 16.26 22.92 0.76
N PHE A 433 16.21 21.99 1.72
CA PHE A 433 16.04 20.57 1.39
C PHE A 433 14.74 20.32 0.63
N LEU A 434 13.63 20.90 1.09
CA LEU A 434 12.32 20.75 0.45
C LEU A 434 12.28 21.38 -0.95
N GLN A 435 12.97 22.49 -1.18
CA GLN A 435 13.15 23.08 -2.52
C GLN A 435 13.90 22.14 -3.46
N GLU A 436 14.98 21.51 -3.00
CA GLU A 436 15.71 20.48 -3.78
C GLU A 436 14.81 19.28 -4.10
N GLN A 437 13.85 18.99 -3.20
CA GLN A 437 12.81 18.00 -3.41
C GLN A 437 11.65 18.47 -4.30
N GLN A 438 11.73 19.66 -4.91
CA GLN A 438 10.73 20.28 -5.79
C GLN A 438 9.42 20.67 -5.07
N VAL A 439 9.46 20.84 -3.75
CA VAL A 439 8.33 21.37 -2.98
C VAL A 439 8.23 22.87 -3.24
N THR A 440 7.02 23.32 -3.56
CA THR A 440 6.73 24.69 -3.98
C THR A 440 6.11 25.52 -2.87
N SER A 441 5.44 24.89 -1.90
CA SER A 441 4.89 25.58 -0.74
C SER A 441 4.81 24.69 0.51
N VAL A 442 4.87 25.35 1.66
CA VAL A 442 4.86 24.72 2.99
C VAL A 442 3.76 25.35 3.83
N MET A 443 2.89 24.52 4.39
CA MET A 443 1.85 24.92 5.32
C MET A 443 2.27 24.71 6.77
N ALA A 444 1.78 25.58 7.65
CA ALA A 444 1.91 25.46 9.08
C ALA A 444 0.57 25.69 9.76
N LYS A 445 0.24 24.82 10.71
CA LYS A 445 -0.92 24.94 11.59
C LYS A 445 -0.46 25.44 12.97
N VAL A 446 -0.98 26.58 13.41
CA VAL A 446 -0.56 27.25 14.66
C VAL A 446 -1.77 27.51 15.55
N LEU A 447 -1.68 27.18 16.84
CA LEU A 447 -2.73 27.51 17.80
C LEU A 447 -2.83 29.03 17.98
N ARG A 448 -4.05 29.57 18.02
CA ARG A 448 -4.28 31.01 18.17
C ARG A 448 -3.74 31.57 19.50
N SER A 449 -3.70 30.74 20.54
CA SER A 449 -3.11 31.09 21.83
C SER A 449 -1.58 31.16 21.80
N ASN A 450 -0.93 30.57 20.79
CA ASN A 450 0.53 30.49 20.67
C ASN A 450 1.09 31.63 19.81
N SER A 451 1.02 32.85 20.36
CA SER A 451 1.48 34.08 19.69
C SER A 451 2.96 34.04 19.30
N ARG A 452 3.80 33.34 20.08
CA ARG A 452 5.23 33.15 19.79
C ARG A 452 5.45 32.35 18.50
N SER A 453 4.72 31.24 18.35
CA SER A 453 4.77 30.43 17.13
C SER A 453 4.25 31.23 15.94
N LEU A 454 3.13 31.95 16.09
CA LEU A 454 2.59 32.78 15.01
C LEU A 454 3.61 33.83 14.54
N HIS A 455 4.22 34.56 15.48
CA HIS A 455 5.26 35.55 15.16
C HIS A 455 6.49 34.94 14.47
N PHE A 456 6.92 33.75 14.91
CA PHE A 456 8.01 33.01 14.27
C PHE A 456 7.72 32.72 12.79
N HIS A 457 6.52 32.22 12.46
CA HIS A 457 6.17 31.91 11.07
C HIS A 457 6.08 33.19 10.22
N LEU A 458 5.39 34.23 10.71
CA LEU A 458 5.26 35.51 9.99
C LEU A 458 6.62 36.13 9.69
N LYS A 459 7.57 36.08 10.65
CA LYS A 459 8.95 36.57 10.46
C LYS A 459 9.71 35.80 9.37
N LEU A 460 9.39 34.53 9.16
CA LEU A 460 10.01 33.67 8.14
C LEU A 460 9.27 33.67 6.80
N GLY A 461 8.39 34.65 6.59
CA GLY A 461 7.71 34.87 5.31
C GLY A 461 6.48 34.01 5.09
N TYR A 462 5.99 33.32 6.12
CA TYR A 462 4.67 32.71 6.05
C TYR A 462 3.58 33.79 6.03
N ARG A 463 2.54 33.57 5.25
CA ARG A 463 1.32 34.39 5.20
C ARG A 463 0.14 33.58 5.72
N GLN A 464 -0.71 34.22 6.51
CA GLN A 464 -1.97 33.59 6.96
C GLN A 464 -2.94 33.47 5.78
N ILE A 465 -3.57 32.31 5.63
CA ILE A 465 -4.55 32.03 4.56
C ILE A 465 -5.97 31.85 5.08
N SER A 466 -6.12 31.33 6.29
CA SER A 466 -7.40 31.15 6.97
C SER A 466 -7.19 31.03 8.48
N ASN A 467 -8.29 31.03 9.22
CA ASN A 467 -8.35 30.65 10.63
C ASN A 467 -9.67 29.96 10.94
N ASP A 468 -9.68 29.19 12.02
CA ASP A 468 -10.89 28.75 12.70
C ASP A 468 -10.86 29.21 14.17
N ASP A 469 -11.71 28.64 15.02
CA ASP A 469 -11.80 28.99 16.44
C ASP A 469 -10.54 28.60 17.23
N GLU A 470 -9.76 27.61 16.76
CA GLU A 470 -8.61 27.04 17.46
C GLU A 470 -7.26 27.40 16.81
N TYR A 471 -7.21 27.52 15.48
CA TYR A 471 -5.97 27.57 14.70
C TYR A 471 -5.92 28.71 13.68
N ASP A 472 -4.71 29.23 13.50
CA ASP A 472 -4.28 29.97 12.32
C ASP A 472 -3.59 29.03 11.34
N TYR A 473 -4.02 29.08 10.07
CA TYR A 473 -3.43 28.33 8.97
C TYR A 473 -2.56 29.25 8.13
N LEU A 474 -1.28 28.90 8.00
CA LEU A 474 -0.27 29.70 7.31
C LEU A 474 0.35 28.93 6.16
N ILE A 475 0.80 29.67 5.13
CA ILE A 475 1.53 29.13 3.98
C ILE A 475 2.79 29.95 3.70
N LYS A 476 3.87 29.29 3.29
CA LYS A 476 5.09 29.88 2.75
C LYS A 476 5.34 29.33 1.36
N ASP A 477 5.46 30.21 0.38
CA ASP A 477 5.84 29.84 -0.98
C ASP A 477 7.37 29.71 -1.02
N LEU A 478 7.87 28.56 -1.48
CA LEU A 478 9.31 28.26 -1.58
C LEU A 478 9.91 28.69 -2.93
N ASN A 479 9.08 28.91 -3.96
CA ASN A 479 9.54 29.25 -5.32
C ASN A 479 9.82 30.75 -5.53
N LYS A 480 10.41 31.45 -4.56
CA LYS A 480 10.80 32.86 -4.72
C LYS A 480 12.30 33.03 -4.83
#